data_AF-A0A1E3XAK6-F1
#
_entry.id   AF-A0A1E3XAK6-F1
#
_cell.length_a   1.000
_cell.length_b   1.000
_cell.length_c   1.000
_cell.angle_alpha   90.00
_cell.angle_beta   90.00
_cell.angle_gamma   90.00
#
_symmetry.space_group_name_H-M   'P 1'
#
loop_
_entity.id
_entity.type
_entity.pdbx_description
1 polymer ?
#
loop_
_entity_poly.entity_id
_entity_poly.type
_entity_poly.pdbx_seq_one_letter_code
_entity_poly.pdbx_strand_id
1 'polypeptide(L)'
;MMIGLYTTIAMRNLIKKVIGINIFQISVFLFYIAISKVKQGTAPVLWDKAVVYDNPLPHVLILTAIVVCVSTTAVALALVVNIHKEYGTIEEDRILEKQKLGYQQEQHSIE
;
A
#
# COMPACT_ATOMS: atom_id res chain seq x y z
N MET A 1 -8.94 -8.41 -1.49
CA MET A 1 -7.56 -8.74 -1.92
C MET A 1 -7.38 -8.61 -3.43
N MET A 2 -8.04 -9.43 -4.24
CA MET A 2 -7.86 -9.42 -5.72
C MET A 2 -8.18 -8.08 -6.38
N ILE A 3 -9.19 -7.36 -5.88
CA ILE A 3 -9.53 -6.02 -6.37
C ILE A 3 -8.36 -5.05 -6.20
N GLY A 4 -7.71 -5.00 -5.02
CA GLY A 4 -6.58 -4.11 -4.78
C GLY A 4 -5.36 -4.44 -5.65
N LEU A 5 -5.07 -5.72 -5.84
CA LEU A 5 -4.00 -6.17 -6.75
C LEU A 5 -4.32 -5.79 -8.21
N TYR A 6 -5.56 -6.04 -8.65
CA TYR A 6 -6.01 -5.67 -9.98
C TYR A 6 -5.91 -4.16 -10.23
N THR A 7 -6.40 -3.33 -9.30
CA THR A 7 -6.29 -1.86 -9.40
C THR A 7 -4.85 -1.41 -9.52
N THR A 8 -3.92 -2.04 -8.80
CA THR A 8 -2.49 -1.67 -8.84
C THR A 8 -1.86 -1.97 -10.21
N ILE A 9 -2.25 -3.06 -10.86
CA ILE A 9 -1.72 -3.47 -12.17
C ILE A 9 -2.42 -2.71 -13.32
N ALA A 10 -3.74 -2.54 -13.24
CA ALA A 10 -4.54 -2.05 -14.36
C ALA A 10 -4.61 -0.51 -14.48
N MET A 11 -4.41 0.22 -13.39
CA MET A 11 -4.53 1.68 -13.40
C MET A 11 -3.22 2.35 -13.83
N ARG A 12 -3.30 3.32 -14.73
CA ARG A 12 -2.15 4.13 -15.17
C ARG A 12 -1.89 5.36 -14.28
N ASN A 13 -2.91 5.80 -13.55
CA ASN A 13 -2.82 6.92 -12.62
C ASN A 13 -2.12 6.48 -11.32
N LEU A 14 -1.04 7.17 -10.94
CA LEU A 14 -0.22 6.81 -9.79
C LEU A 14 -0.98 6.86 -8.45
N ILE A 15 -1.90 7.81 -8.27
CA ILE A 15 -2.72 7.89 -7.04
C ILE A 15 -3.65 6.68 -6.93
N LYS A 16 -4.25 6.25 -8.05
CA LYS A 16 -5.10 5.06 -8.06
C LYS A 16 -4.32 3.79 -7.75
N LYS A 17 -3.05 3.70 -8.16
CA LYS A 17 -2.17 2.59 -7.76
C LYS A 17 -1.92 2.59 -6.25
N VAL A 18 -1.63 3.74 -5.63
CA VAL A 18 -1.44 3.84 -4.17
C VAL A 18 -2.70 3.41 -3.41
N ILE A 19 -3.89 3.80 -3.88
CA ILE A 19 -5.17 3.35 -3.31
C ILE A 19 -5.35 1.83 -3.47
N GLY A 20 -5.02 1.27 -4.65
CA GLY A 20 -5.07 -0.17 -4.90
C GLY A 20 -4.19 -0.97 -3.93
N ILE A 21 -2.97 -0.50 -3.69
CA ILE A 21 -2.03 -1.09 -2.73
C ILE A 21 -2.61 -1.05 -1.30
N ASN A 22 -3.21 0.07 -0.88
CA ASN A 22 -3.83 0.20 0.44
C ASN A 22 -5.00 -0.78 0.62
N ILE A 23 -5.86 -0.93 -0.39
CA ILE A 23 -6.98 -1.90 -0.36
C ILE A 23 -6.45 -3.34 -0.26
N PHE A 24 -5.36 -3.64 -0.96
CA PHE A 24 -4.70 -4.94 -0.86
C PHE A 24 -4.16 -5.19 0.55
N GLN A 25 -3.45 -4.23 1.15
CA GLN A 25 -2.90 -4.33 2.51
C GLN A 25 -3.99 -4.55 3.56
N ILE A 26 -5.06 -3.76 3.53
CA ILE A 26 -6.20 -3.91 4.45
C ILE A 26 -6.84 -5.29 4.32
N SER A 27 -6.93 -5.83 3.09
CA SER A 27 -7.46 -7.19 2.87
C SER A 27 -6.60 -8.26 3.54
N VAL A 28 -5.26 -8.12 3.50
CA VAL A 28 -4.33 -9.05 4.15
C VAL A 28 -4.47 -8.97 5.67
N PHE A 29 -4.66 -7.77 6.22
CA PHE A 29 -4.88 -7.58 7.66
C PHE A 29 -6.15 -8.32 8.12
N LEU A 30 -7.25 -8.14 7.40
CA LEU A 30 -8.51 -8.83 7.71
C LEU A 30 -8.37 -10.36 7.61
N PHE A 31 -7.64 -10.85 6.61
CA PHE A 31 -7.37 -12.29 6.47
C PHE A 31 -6.61 -12.86 7.67
N TYR A 32 -5.56 -12.17 8.13
CA TYR A 32 -4.79 -12.59 9.31
C TYR A 32 -5.61 -12.54 10.61
N ILE A 33 -6.41 -11.48 10.80
CA ILE A 33 -7.28 -11.36 11.98
C ILE A 33 -8.33 -12.48 11.98
N ALA A 34 -8.90 -12.82 10.82
CA ALA A 34 -9.89 -13.89 10.71
C ALA A 34 -9.33 -15.27 11.12
N ILE A 35 -8.08 -15.58 10.74
CA ILE A 35 -7.40 -16.83 11.12
C ILE A 35 -7.05 -16.84 12.62
N SER A 36 -6.85 -15.67 13.22
CA SER A 36 -6.49 -15.52 14.64
C SER A 36 -7.63 -15.85 15.61
N LYS A 37 -8.87 -15.97 15.12
CA LYS A 37 -10.04 -16.15 15.99
C LYS A 37 -10.07 -17.56 16.59
N VAL A 38 -10.08 -17.63 17.92
CA VAL A 38 -10.29 -18.88 18.66
C VAL A 38 -11.79 -19.02 18.99
N LYS A 39 -12.32 -20.25 18.93
CA LYS A 39 -13.71 -20.55 19.32
C LYS A 39 -13.91 -20.16 20.79
N GLN A 40 -14.94 -19.35 21.07
CA GLN A 40 -15.22 -18.79 22.40
C GLN A 40 -14.10 -17.91 22.98
N GLY A 41 -13.10 -17.55 22.18
CA GLY A 41 -12.03 -16.63 22.59
C GLY A 41 -12.55 -15.21 22.77
N THR A 42 -12.10 -14.56 23.83
CA THR A 42 -12.26 -13.12 24.08
C THR A 42 -11.02 -12.36 23.63
N ALA A 43 -11.14 -11.04 23.44
CA ALA A 43 -10.01 -10.16 23.16
C ALA A 43 -8.84 -10.42 24.16
N PRO A 44 -7.58 -10.46 23.69
CA PRO A 44 -6.40 -10.80 24.50
C PRO A 44 -5.99 -9.65 25.45
N VAL A 45 -6.88 -9.30 26.37
CA VAL A 45 -6.70 -8.28 27.40
C VAL A 45 -7.04 -8.94 28.73
N LEU A 46 -6.13 -8.88 29.70
CA LEU A 46 -6.32 -9.54 30.99
C LEU A 46 -7.47 -8.88 31.77
N TRP A 47 -8.47 -9.68 32.18
CA TRP A 47 -9.59 -9.26 33.01
C TRP A 47 -10.16 -10.46 33.78
N ASP A 48 -10.77 -10.20 34.94
CA ASP A 48 -11.16 -11.23 35.93
C ASP A 48 -12.15 -12.30 35.44
N LYS A 49 -12.78 -12.12 34.28
CA LYS A 49 -13.86 -12.98 33.77
C LYS A 49 -13.53 -13.77 32.51
N ALA A 50 -12.36 -13.58 31.88
CA ALA A 50 -12.03 -14.37 30.68
C ALA A 50 -11.36 -15.70 31.00
N VAL A 51 -11.92 -16.75 30.40
CA VAL A 51 -11.43 -18.14 30.50
C VAL A 51 -10.60 -18.53 29.27
N VAL A 52 -10.92 -17.95 28.10
CA VAL A 52 -10.25 -18.26 26.82
C VAL A 52 -10.00 -16.96 26.05
N TYR A 53 -8.77 -16.77 25.58
CA TYR A 53 -8.36 -15.62 24.80
C TYR A 53 -8.12 -15.99 23.34
N ASP A 54 -8.36 -15.04 22.44
CA ASP A 54 -7.87 -15.13 21.06
C ASP A 54 -6.33 -15.09 21.02
N ASN A 55 -5.73 -15.61 19.95
CA ASN A 55 -4.29 -15.63 19.80
C ASN A 55 -3.74 -14.18 19.77
N PRO A 56 -2.88 -13.76 20.72
CA PRO A 56 -2.38 -12.38 20.75
C PRO A 56 -1.35 -12.10 19.64
N LEU A 57 -0.74 -13.13 19.05
CA LEU A 57 0.35 -12.95 18.09
C LEU A 57 -0.11 -12.20 16.83
N PRO A 58 -1.22 -12.59 16.14
CA PRO A 58 -1.67 -11.84 14.98
C PRO A 58 -2.14 -10.42 15.31
N HIS A 59 -2.70 -10.17 16.50
CA HIS A 59 -3.11 -8.82 16.91
C HIS A 59 -1.91 -7.85 16.95
N VAL A 60 -0.79 -8.29 17.55
CA VAL A 60 0.43 -7.47 17.62
C VAL A 60 1.07 -7.30 16.24
N LEU A 61 1.14 -8.37 15.44
CA LEU A 61 1.71 -8.32 14.08
C LEU A 61 0.93 -7.39 13.15
N ILE A 62 -0.40 -7.34 13.28
CA ILE A 62 -1.21 -6.42 12.47
C ILE A 62 -1.10 -4.98 12.97
N LEU A 63 -1.00 -4.76 14.28
CA LEU A 63 -0.77 -3.41 14.82
C LEU A 63 0.53 -2.80 14.26
N THR A 64 1.61 -3.57 14.22
CA THR A 64 2.88 -3.09 13.63
C THR A 64 2.77 -2.90 12.12
N ALA A 65 2.10 -3.83 11.42
CA ALA A 65 1.89 -3.73 9.98
C ALA A 65 1.07 -2.48 9.58
N ILE A 66 0.08 -2.07 10.38
CA ILE A 66 -0.71 -0.86 10.15
C ILE A 66 0.17 0.39 10.18
N VAL A 67 1.08 0.51 11.15
CA VAL A 67 2.00 1.66 11.25
C VAL A 67 2.94 1.74 10.04
N VAL A 68 3.50 0.60 9.63
CA VAL A 68 4.35 0.51 8.43
C VAL A 68 3.56 0.84 7.16
N CYS A 69 2.31 0.39 7.05
CA CYS A 69 1.41 0.67 5.93
C CYS A 69 1.13 2.17 5.76
N VAL A 70 0.81 2.87 6.85
CA VAL A 70 0.58 4.33 6.81
C VAL A 70 1.87 5.07 6.45
N SER A 71 3.00 4.64 7.02
CA SER A 71 4.31 5.26 6.76
C SER A 71 4.73 5.11 5.29
N THR A 72 4.60 3.91 4.73
CA THR A 72 4.93 3.66 3.31
C THR A 72 3.97 4.38 2.36
N THR A 73 2.68 4.50 2.72
CA THR A 73 1.71 5.30 1.95
C THR A 73 2.08 6.78 1.95
N ALA A 74 2.52 7.35 3.08
CA ALA A 74 2.97 8.73 3.14
C ALA A 74 4.18 8.97 2.22
N VAL A 75 5.16 8.06 2.24
CA VAL A 75 6.32 8.13 1.34
C VAL A 75 5.90 7.98 -0.13
N ALA A 76 5.00 7.06 -0.45
CA ALA A 76 4.50 6.88 -1.81
C ALA A 76 3.79 8.14 -2.31
N LEU A 77 2.95 8.77 -1.50
CA LEU A 77 2.29 10.03 -1.85
C LEU A 77 3.29 11.18 -2.01
N ALA A 78 4.29 11.28 -1.13
CA ALA A 78 5.36 12.27 -1.26
C ALA A 78 6.13 12.10 -2.59
N LEU A 79 6.38 10.85 -3.01
CA LEU A 79 6.98 10.55 -4.29
C LEU A 79 6.08 10.97 -5.46
N VAL A 80 4.78 10.68 -5.40
CA VAL A 80 3.81 11.10 -6.43
C VAL A 80 3.77 12.63 -6.55
N VAL A 81 3.80 13.36 -5.43
CA VAL A 81 3.87 14.82 -5.43
C VAL A 81 5.16 15.31 -6.09
N ASN A 82 6.31 14.70 -5.79
CA ASN A 82 7.57 15.08 -6.42
C ASN A 82 7.59 14.79 -7.92
N ILE A 83 7.06 13.64 -8.34
CA ILE A 83 6.89 13.30 -9.76
C ILE A 83 6.00 14.33 -10.46
N HIS A 84 4.90 14.74 -9.82
CA HIS A 84 4.02 15.75 -10.39
C HIS A 84 4.70 17.11 -10.54
N LYS A 85 5.55 17.51 -9.59
CA LYS A 85 6.33 18.75 -9.67
C LYS A 85 7.31 18.74 -10.84
N GLU A 86 7.94 17.60 -11.11
CA GLU A 86 8.94 17.46 -12.18
C GLU A 86 8.29 17.32 -13.56
N TYR A 87 7.32 16.42 -13.70
CA TYR A 87 6.75 16.07 -15.00
C TYR A 87 5.42 16.79 -15.30
N GLY A 88 4.82 17.49 -14.34
CA GLY A 88 3.51 18.15 -14.48
C GLY A 88 2.32 17.20 -14.64
N THR A 89 2.51 15.89 -14.45
CA THR A 89 1.49 14.86 -14.64
C THR A 89 1.66 13.71 -13.66
N ILE A 90 0.57 13.02 -13.35
CA ILE A 90 0.51 11.83 -12.48
C ILE A 90 0.11 10.57 -13.25
N GLU A 91 0.01 10.67 -14.58
CA GLU A 91 -0.26 9.55 -15.46
C GLU A 91 1.06 8.92 -15.91
N GLU A 92 1.23 7.63 -15.62
CA GLU A 92 2.46 6.87 -15.89
C GLU A 92 2.91 6.94 -17.36
N ASP A 93 1.98 6.76 -18.30
CA ASP A 93 2.27 6.80 -19.74
C ASP A 93 2.91 8.11 -20.17
N ARG A 94 2.39 9.22 -19.63
CA ARG A 94 2.84 10.57 -19.95
C ARG A 94 4.21 10.85 -19.35
N ILE A 95 4.50 10.29 -18.18
CA ILE A 95 5.82 10.36 -17.57
C ILE A 95 6.84 9.60 -18.43
N LEU A 96 6.52 8.37 -18.83
CA LEU A 96 7.39 7.55 -19.68
C LEU A 96 7.63 8.18 -21.06
N GLU A 97 6.62 8.82 -21.64
CA GLU A 97 6.72 9.57 -22.90
C GLU A 97 7.69 10.76 -22.74
N LYS A 98 7.51 11.61 -21.72
CA LYS A 98 8.40 12.75 -21.45
C LYS A 98 9.83 12.32 -21.16
N GLN A 99 10.01 11.23 -20.42
CA GLN A 99 11.33 10.69 -20.12
C GLN A 99 12.05 10.23 -21.40
N LYS A 100 11.37 9.54 -22.33
CA LYS A 100 11.94 9.14 -23.63
C LYS A 100 12.34 10.34 -24.49
N LEU A 101 11.53 11.39 -24.52
CA LEU A 101 11.82 12.61 -25.27
C LEU A 101 13.06 13.34 -24.73
N GLY A 102 13.24 13.39 -23.41
CA GLY A 102 14.45 13.96 -22.79
C GLY A 102 15.73 13.21 -23.18
N TYR A 103 15.70 11.87 -23.18
CA TYR A 103 16.84 11.06 -23.61
C TYR A 103 17.21 11.26 -25.08
N GLN A 104 16.23 11.46 -25.97
CA GLN A 104 16.50 11.69 -27.40
C GLN A 104 17.14 13.05 -27.66
N GLN A 105 16.82 14.08 -26.88
CA GLN A 105 17.43 15.41 -27.00
C GLN A 105 18.89 15.41 -26.53
N GLU A 106 19.21 14.69 -25.45
CA GLU A 106 20.60 14.56 -24.97
C GLU A 106 21.48 13.80 -25.96
N GLN A 107 20.98 12.75 -26.63
CA GLN A 107 21.74 12.00 -27.63
C GLN A 107 22.01 12.81 -28.91
N HIS A 108 21.06 13.62 -29.35
CA HIS A 108 21.22 14.47 -30.55
C HIS A 108 22.10 15.71 -30.31
N SER A 109 22.48 15.99 -29.06
CA SER A 109 23.35 17.11 -28.68
C SER A 109 24.84 16.71 -28.60
N ILE A 110 25.15 15.41 -28.72
CA ILE A 110 26.49 14.84 -28.60
C ILE A 110 27.07 14.43 -29.97
N GLU A 111 26.25 14.36 -31.02
CA GLU A 111 26.68 14.28 -32.43
C GLU A 111 26.80 15.66 -33.07
#